data_AF-A0A239HN26-F1
#
_entry.id   AF-A0A239HN26-F1
#
_cell.length_a   1.000
_cell.length_b   1.000
_cell.length_c   1.000
_cell.angle_alpha   90.00
_cell.angle_beta   90.00
_cell.angle_gamma   90.00
#
_symmetry.space_group_name_H-M   'P 1'
#
loop_
_entity.id
_entity.type
_entity.pdbx_description
1 polymer ?
#
loop_
_entity_poly.entity_id
_entity_poly.type
_entity_poly.pdbx_seq_one_letter_code
_entity_poly.pdbx_strand_id
1 'polypeptide(L)'
;MKPIATALAALLLMAQAAGGFAIGGQAFQQAEILDARAMPELDGTASIMLTLDPAAAKRLEAITRAHLQKPVEVTLDGATIAAPVVAEPITEGVLTIAGTFTLAQAEAMAKRISGKDPLPEEFEE
;
A
#
# COMPACT_ATOMS: atom_id res chain seq x y z
N MET A 1 38.88 21.52 26.74
CA MET A 1 37.99 20.47 27.26
C MET A 1 36.66 20.57 26.51
N LYS A 2 36.35 19.55 25.69
CA LYS A 2 35.08 19.14 25.03
C LYS A 2 34.11 20.20 24.45
N PRO A 3 33.91 20.23 23.11
CA PRO A 3 32.70 20.75 22.49
C PRO A 3 31.65 19.63 22.37
N ILE A 4 30.50 19.76 23.04
CA ILE A 4 29.36 18.85 22.84
C ILE A 4 28.07 19.66 22.90
N ALA A 5 27.49 19.88 21.73
CA ALA A 5 26.04 20.05 21.55
C ALA A 5 25.69 19.65 20.10
N THR A 6 26.05 18.42 19.75
CA THR A 6 25.46 17.72 18.60
C THR A 6 24.10 17.19 19.07
N ALA A 7 23.01 17.74 18.56
CA ALA A 7 21.72 17.08 18.37
C ALA A 7 20.65 18.15 18.06
N LEU A 8 20.78 18.81 16.92
CA LEU A 8 19.64 19.47 16.32
C LEU A 8 19.18 18.60 15.15
N ALA A 9 17.90 18.25 15.17
CA ALA A 9 17.17 17.52 14.14
C ALA A 9 17.37 15.99 14.06
N ALA A 10 17.31 15.30 15.19
CA ALA A 10 16.74 13.93 15.24
C ALA A 10 15.19 13.96 15.39
N LEU A 11 14.56 15.08 15.00
CA LEU A 11 13.11 15.29 15.06
C LEU A 11 12.51 15.18 13.65
N LEU A 12 12.79 14.08 12.95
CA LEU A 12 12.02 13.64 11.80
C LEU A 12 11.60 12.18 11.99
N LEU A 13 11.19 11.83 13.20
CA LEU A 13 10.76 10.47 13.54
C LEU A 13 9.36 10.41 14.13
N MET A 14 8.50 11.40 13.87
CA MET A 14 7.07 11.38 14.25
C MET A 14 6.20 12.25 13.32
N ALA A 15 6.36 12.13 12.00
CA ALA A 15 5.56 12.94 11.05
C ALA A 15 4.56 12.15 10.21
N GLN A 16 4.43 10.83 10.32
CA GLN A 16 3.44 10.08 9.53
C GLN A 16 2.55 9.19 10.41
N ALA A 17 1.98 9.79 11.46
CA ALA A 17 0.74 9.30 12.07
C ALA A 17 -0.42 10.15 11.54
N ALA A 18 -0.64 10.08 10.23
CA ALA A 18 -1.84 10.59 9.59
C ALA A 18 -2.10 9.69 8.38
N GLY A 19 -2.98 8.72 8.57
CA GLY A 19 -3.80 8.15 7.50
C GLY A 19 -3.13 7.68 6.21
N GLY A 20 -2.07 6.87 6.30
CA GLY A 20 -1.28 6.43 5.12
C GLY A 20 -1.49 4.96 4.75
N PHE A 21 -1.19 4.62 3.50
CA PHE A 21 -1.04 3.25 3.02
C PHE A 21 0.40 2.76 3.26
N ALA A 22 0.58 1.57 3.83
CA ALA A 22 1.90 1.01 4.08
C ALA A 22 1.94 -0.51 3.90
N ILE A 23 3.09 -1.02 3.44
CA ILE A 23 3.37 -2.44 3.24
C ILE A 23 4.65 -2.78 3.99
N GLY A 24 4.61 -3.80 4.86
CA GLY A 24 5.76 -4.22 5.66
C GLY A 24 6.33 -3.11 6.55
N GLY A 25 5.47 -2.19 7.01
CA GLY A 25 5.87 -1.02 7.81
C GLY A 25 6.48 0.14 7.01
N GLN A 26 6.60 0.03 5.68
CA GLN A 26 7.05 1.13 4.83
C GLN A 26 5.85 1.85 4.21
N ALA A 27 5.82 3.18 4.33
CA ALA A 27 4.78 4.01 3.75
C ALA A 27 4.92 4.13 2.22
N PHE A 28 3.77 4.16 1.54
CA PHE A 28 3.61 4.41 0.12
C PHE A 28 2.64 5.59 -0.03
N GLN A 29 3.11 6.67 -0.64
CA GLN A 29 2.34 7.90 -0.81
C GLN A 29 1.40 7.76 -2.00
N GLN A 30 0.25 8.44 -1.95
CA GLN A 30 -0.73 8.47 -3.05
C GLN A 30 -0.10 8.83 -4.41
N ALA A 31 0.90 9.73 -4.42
CA ALA A 31 1.62 10.13 -5.63
C ALA A 31 2.41 8.98 -6.29
N GLU A 32 2.74 7.93 -5.53
CA GLU A 32 3.48 6.76 -5.99
C GLU A 32 2.55 5.64 -6.52
N ILE A 33 1.24 5.88 -6.45
CA ILE A 33 0.21 4.92 -6.85
C ILE A 33 -0.36 5.33 -8.20
N LEU A 34 -0.03 4.56 -9.23
CA LEU A 34 -0.50 4.79 -10.59
C LEU A 34 -1.99 4.47 -10.71
N ASP A 35 -2.42 3.34 -10.14
CA ASP A 35 -3.82 2.92 -10.14
C ASP A 35 -4.16 2.13 -8.87
N ALA A 36 -5.38 2.28 -8.37
CA ALA A 36 -5.95 1.44 -7.32
C ALA A 36 -7.44 1.25 -7.61
N ARG A 37 -7.89 0.01 -7.76
CA ARG A 37 -9.28 -0.29 -8.11
C ARG A 37 -9.80 -1.53 -7.38
N ALA A 38 -11.07 -1.48 -7.04
CA ALA A 38 -11.76 -2.66 -6.53
C ALA A 38 -12.00 -3.66 -7.68
N MET A 39 -11.90 -4.94 -7.34
CA MET A 39 -12.14 -6.05 -8.25
C MET A 39 -13.17 -6.97 -7.60
N PRO A 40 -14.39 -7.10 -8.16
CA PRO A 40 -15.35 -8.07 -7.66
C PRO A 40 -14.85 -9.50 -7.92
N GLU A 41 -15.00 -10.37 -6.93
CA GLU A 41 -14.61 -11.77 -6.99
C GLU A 41 -15.84 -12.68 -7.17
N LEU A 42 -15.63 -13.91 -7.61
CA LEU A 42 -16.71 -14.86 -7.89
C LEU A 42 -17.52 -15.28 -6.66
N ASP A 43 -16.92 -15.19 -5.47
CA ASP A 43 -17.55 -15.55 -4.20
C ASP A 43 -18.39 -14.42 -3.59
N GLY A 44 -18.54 -13.29 -4.30
CA GLY A 44 -19.27 -12.11 -3.85
C GLY A 44 -18.46 -11.19 -2.93
N THR A 45 -17.19 -11.51 -2.68
CA THR A 45 -16.24 -10.57 -2.06
C THR A 45 -15.60 -9.68 -3.12
N ALA A 46 -14.73 -8.77 -2.69
CA ALA A 46 -13.93 -7.94 -3.57
C ALA A 46 -12.48 -7.87 -3.08
N SER A 47 -11.56 -7.72 -4.02
CA SER A 47 -10.15 -7.42 -3.78
C SER A 47 -9.80 -6.02 -4.28
N ILE A 48 -8.60 -5.55 -3.97
CA ILE A 48 -8.08 -4.28 -4.49
C ILE A 48 -6.85 -4.57 -5.34
N MET A 49 -6.91 -4.27 -6.63
CA MET A 49 -5.75 -4.28 -7.51
C MET A 49 -5.04 -2.94 -7.42
N LEU A 50 -3.73 -2.97 -7.18
CA LEU A 50 -2.89 -1.80 -7.01
C LEU A 50 -1.73 -1.84 -8.01
N THR A 51 -1.44 -0.71 -8.64
CA THR A 51 -0.26 -0.52 -9.49
C THR A 51 0.57 0.65 -8.98
N LEU A 52 1.84 0.38 -8.69
CA LEU A 52 2.81 1.36 -8.20
C LEU A 52 3.65 1.92 -9.35
N ASP A 53 4.23 3.10 -9.13
CA ASP A 53 5.26 3.62 -10.02
C ASP A 53 6.55 2.77 -9.95
N PRO A 54 7.49 2.91 -10.90
CA PRO A 54 8.72 2.11 -10.92
C PRO A 54 9.64 2.29 -9.70
N ALA A 55 9.61 3.45 -9.03
CA ALA A 55 10.44 3.71 -7.86
C ALA A 55 9.87 3.01 -6.61
N ALA A 56 8.55 3.08 -6.43
CA ALA A 56 7.82 2.36 -5.39
C ALA A 56 7.81 0.84 -5.63
N ALA A 57 7.71 0.40 -6.89
CA ALA A 57 7.83 -1.01 -7.26
C ALA A 57 9.13 -1.65 -6.77
N LYS A 58 10.26 -0.96 -6.92
CA LYS A 58 11.57 -1.42 -6.40
C LYS A 58 11.60 -1.54 -4.88
N ARG A 59 10.90 -0.65 -4.18
CA ARG A 59 10.77 -0.75 -2.71
C ARG A 59 9.92 -1.96 -2.33
N LEU A 60 8.80 -2.18 -3.03
CA LEU A 60 7.97 -3.36 -2.84
C LEU A 60 8.74 -4.67 -3.11
N GLU A 61 9.55 -4.71 -4.17
CA GLU A 61 10.42 -5.84 -4.48
C GLU A 61 11.39 -6.14 -3.33
N ALA A 62 12.04 -5.11 -2.78
CA ALA A 62 12.96 -5.27 -1.66
C ALA A 62 12.24 -5.80 -0.40
N ILE A 63 11.04 -5.28 -0.09
CA ILE A 63 10.21 -5.75 1.02
C ILE A 63 9.87 -7.22 0.84
N THR A 64 9.31 -7.58 -0.31
CA THR A 64 8.83 -8.93 -0.59
C THR A 64 9.98 -9.94 -0.63
N ARG A 65 11.14 -9.57 -1.20
CA ARG A 65 12.36 -10.38 -1.17
C ARG A 65 12.87 -10.66 0.25
N ALA A 66 12.74 -9.69 1.16
CA ALA A 66 13.13 -9.87 2.56
C ALA A 66 12.15 -10.73 3.37
N HIS A 67 10.91 -10.88 2.88
CA HIS A 67 9.80 -11.54 3.59
C HIS A 67 9.27 -12.80 2.88
N LEU A 68 10.10 -13.47 2.08
CA LEU A 68 9.72 -14.71 1.43
C LEU A 68 9.19 -15.74 2.44
N GLN A 69 8.07 -16.37 2.07
CA GLN A 69 7.34 -17.36 2.86
C GLN A 69 6.87 -16.84 4.23
N LYS A 70 6.76 -15.52 4.38
CA LYS A 70 6.29 -14.85 5.59
C LYS A 70 5.12 -13.92 5.26
N PRO A 71 4.20 -13.71 6.22
CA PRO A 71 3.17 -12.70 6.07
C PRO A 71 3.80 -11.30 6.05
N VAL A 72 3.38 -10.47 5.11
CA VAL A 72 3.71 -9.04 5.07
C VAL A 72 2.45 -8.25 5.37
N GLU A 73 2.53 -7.41 6.39
CA GLU A 73 1.41 -6.59 6.81
C GLU A 73 1.12 -5.48 5.79
N VAL A 74 -0.14 -5.35 5.40
CA VAL A 74 -0.65 -4.24 4.60
C VAL A 74 -1.59 -3.44 5.48
N THR A 75 -1.28 -2.16 5.65
CA THR A 75 -2.02 -1.26 6.53
C THR A 75 -2.57 -0.07 5.75
N LEU A 76 -3.73 0.39 6.18
CA LEU A 76 -4.37 1.60 5.68
C LEU A 76 -4.86 2.40 6.89
N ASP A 77 -4.39 3.64 7.02
CA ASP A 77 -4.72 4.53 8.14
C ASP A 77 -4.40 3.93 9.52
N GLY A 78 -3.32 3.14 9.60
CA GLY A 78 -2.87 2.50 10.84
C GLY A 78 -3.63 1.21 11.22
N ALA A 79 -4.61 0.79 10.42
CA ALA A 79 -5.28 -0.49 10.59
C ALA A 79 -4.75 -1.52 9.58
N THR A 80 -4.47 -2.74 10.04
CA THR A 80 -4.14 -3.87 9.18
C THR A 80 -5.36 -4.25 8.34
N ILE A 81 -5.23 -4.15 7.02
CA ILE A 81 -6.30 -4.56 6.08
C ILE A 81 -6.03 -5.92 5.46
N ALA A 82 -4.76 -6.34 5.36
CA ALA A 82 -4.38 -7.67 4.90
C ALA A 82 -3.00 -8.07 5.44
N ALA A 83 -2.71 -9.37 5.44
CA ALA A 83 -1.39 -9.92 5.78
C ALA A 83 -1.03 -11.11 4.86
N PRO A 84 -0.93 -10.89 3.53
CA PRO A 84 -0.65 -11.96 2.58
C PRO A 84 0.74 -12.57 2.81
N VAL A 85 0.84 -13.89 2.57
CA VAL A 85 2.13 -14.59 2.57
C VAL A 85 2.83 -14.34 1.24
N VAL A 86 4.05 -13.83 1.30
CA VAL A 86 4.84 -13.56 0.09
C VAL A 86 5.40 -14.87 -0.47
N ALA A 87 4.86 -15.32 -1.59
CA ALA A 87 5.36 -16.51 -2.29
C ALA A 87 6.68 -16.22 -3.02
N GLU A 88 6.73 -15.10 -3.74
CA GLU A 88 7.85 -14.65 -4.55
C GLU A 88 8.01 -13.12 -4.51
N PRO A 89 9.19 -12.57 -4.86
CA PRO A 89 9.39 -11.13 -4.93
C PRO A 89 8.49 -10.50 -6.01
N ILE A 90 7.85 -9.38 -5.68
CA ILE A 90 7.00 -8.64 -6.61
C ILE A 90 7.84 -7.60 -7.34
N THR A 91 8.14 -7.83 -8.63
CA THR A 91 9.00 -6.94 -9.45
C THR A 91 8.22 -5.92 -10.26
N GLU A 92 7.00 -6.26 -10.67
CA GLU A 92 6.20 -5.44 -11.59
C GLU A 92 5.51 -4.25 -10.90
N GLY A 93 5.58 -4.15 -9.57
CA GLY A 93 4.87 -3.12 -8.81
C GLY A 93 3.36 -3.27 -8.81
N VAL A 94 2.84 -4.42 -9.25
CA VAL A 94 1.42 -4.77 -9.25
C VAL A 94 1.15 -5.75 -8.13
N LEU A 95 0.11 -5.50 -7.33
CA LEU A 95 -0.32 -6.42 -6.28
C LEU A 95 -1.82 -6.38 -6.07
N THR A 96 -2.35 -7.52 -5.63
CA THR A 96 -3.73 -7.66 -5.21
C THR A 96 -3.81 -7.76 -3.70
N ILE A 97 -4.62 -6.90 -3.08
CA ILE A 97 -4.97 -6.95 -1.67
C ILE A 97 -6.29 -7.69 -1.57
N ALA A 98 -6.20 -8.99 -1.30
CA ALA A 98 -7.36 -9.84 -1.06
C ALA A 98 -7.84 -9.72 0.39
N GLY A 99 -9.16 -9.80 0.59
CA GLY A 99 -9.80 -9.80 1.88
C GLY A 99 -11.29 -10.10 1.73
N THR A 100 -12.02 -10.17 2.84
CA THR A 100 -13.48 -10.38 2.83
C THR A 100 -14.23 -9.05 2.72
N PHE A 101 -13.83 -8.22 1.76
CA PHE A 101 -14.43 -6.90 1.55
C PHE A 101 -15.69 -7.04 0.70
N THR A 102 -16.68 -6.19 0.97
CA THR A 102 -17.71 -5.89 -0.03
C THR A 102 -17.12 -4.98 -1.11
N LEU A 103 -17.72 -4.96 -2.30
CA LEU A 103 -17.29 -4.07 -3.40
C LEU A 103 -17.20 -2.61 -2.95
N ALA A 104 -18.24 -2.09 -2.29
CA ALA A 104 -18.26 -0.71 -1.79
C ALA A 104 -17.14 -0.42 -0.76
N GLN A 105 -16.79 -1.40 0.08
CA GLN A 105 -15.65 -1.26 1.00
C GLN A 105 -14.32 -1.24 0.24
N ALA A 106 -14.13 -2.12 -0.75
CA ALA A 106 -12.94 -2.16 -1.58
C ALA A 106 -12.76 -0.85 -2.37
N GLU A 107 -13.83 -0.28 -2.93
CA GLU A 107 -13.81 1.01 -3.63
C GLU A 107 -13.42 2.17 -2.70
N ALA A 108 -14.02 2.22 -1.51
CA ALA A 108 -13.70 3.25 -0.52
C ALA A 108 -12.24 3.16 -0.05
N MET A 109 -11.70 1.95 0.09
CA MET A 109 -10.29 1.74 0.42
C MET A 109 -9.38 2.08 -0.76
N ALA A 110 -9.70 1.67 -1.98
CA ALA A 110 -8.95 2.01 -3.18
C ALA A 110 -8.80 3.53 -3.36
N LYS A 111 -9.89 4.28 -3.14
CA LYS A 111 -9.88 5.74 -3.14
C LYS A 111 -8.97 6.33 -2.07
N ARG A 112 -8.96 5.79 -0.85
CA ARG A 112 -8.05 6.24 0.22
C ARG A 112 -6.58 5.92 -0.12
N ILE A 113 -6.33 4.77 -0.72
CA ILE A 113 -5.00 4.31 -1.11
C ILE A 113 -4.41 5.19 -2.22
N SER A 114 -5.14 5.44 -3.30
CA SER A 114 -4.62 6.20 -4.45
C SER A 114 -4.87 7.70 -4.38
N GLY A 115 -5.80 8.17 -3.55
CA GLY A 115 -6.28 9.54 -3.56
C GLY A 115 -7.08 9.92 -4.80
N LYS A 116 -7.40 8.95 -5.67
CA LYS A 116 -8.13 9.12 -6.91
C LYS A 116 -9.55 8.61 -6.74
N ASP A 117 -10.50 9.25 -7.40
CA ASP A 117 -11.84 8.67 -7.51
C ASP A 117 -11.77 7.38 -8.32
N PRO A 118 -12.60 6.36 -7.99
CA PRO A 118 -12.70 5.15 -8.78
C PRO A 118 -12.97 5.53 -10.24
N LEU A 119 -12.22 4.94 -11.16
CA LEU A 119 -12.49 5.14 -12.59
C LEU A 119 -13.92 4.65 -12.86
N PRO A 120 -14.74 5.44 -13.58
CA PRO A 120 -16.07 4.98 -13.98
C PRO A 120 -15.95 3.67 -14.78
N GLU A 121 -16.91 2.76 -14.59
CA GLU A 121 -16.91 1.47 -15.27
C GLU A 121 -17.11 1.58 -16.80
N GLU A 122 -17.51 2.76 -17.29
CA GLU A 122 -17.84 3.00 -18.69
C GLU A 122 -16.89 4.02 -19.33
N PHE A 123 -16.31 3.61 -20.46
CA PHE A 123 -15.88 4.55 -21.49
C PHE A 123 -17.16 5.09 -22.14
N GLU A 124 -17.34 6.41 -22.17
CA GLU A 124 -18.30 7.01 -23.11
C GLU A 124 -17.89 6.57 -24.54
N GLU A 125 -18.87 6.07 -25.29
CA GLU A 125 -18.77 5.34 -26.58
C GLU A 125 -17.79 5.90 -27.62
#